data_AF-A0A368N5L5-F1
#
_entry.id   AF-A0A368N5L5-F1
#
_cell.length_a   1.000
_cell.length_b   1.000
_cell.length_c   1.000
_cell.angle_alpha   90.00
_cell.angle_beta   90.00
_cell.angle_gamma   90.00
#
_symmetry.space_group_name_H-M   'P 1'
#
loop_
_entity.id
_entity.type
_entity.pdbx_description
1 polymer ?
#
loop_
_entity_poly.entity_id
_entity_poly.type
_entity_poly.pdbx_seq_one_letter_code
_entity_poly.pdbx_strand_id
1 'polypeptide(L)' 'MVDKIQQAHRTTGSPCVRNCCLDDNDICLGCFRSLEEILAWRESSKEHKAQMLEECLMRRSERQR' A
#
# COMPACT_ATOMS: atom_id res chain seq x y z
N MET A 1 15.52 25.04 10.18
CA MET A 1 14.11 24.66 10.39
C MET A 1 13.88 23.41 9.55
N VAL A 2 14.27 22.25 10.07
CA VAL A 2 14.11 20.98 9.34
C VAL A 2 12.67 20.52 9.56
N ASP A 3 11.92 20.50 8.47
CA ASP A 3 10.47 20.29 8.47
C ASP A 3 10.09 19.00 9.20
N LYS A 4 9.27 19.20 10.22
CA LYS A 4 8.54 18.16 10.96
C LYS A 4 7.59 17.43 10.00
N ILE A 5 8.09 16.47 9.24
CA ILE A 5 7.25 15.44 8.58
C ILE A 5 7.45 14.12 9.32
N GLN A 6 7.33 14.19 10.66
CA GLN A 6 6.94 13.04 11.46
C GLN A 6 5.41 12.92 11.42
N GLN A 7 4.95 11.73 11.03
CA GLN A 7 3.72 11.13 11.56
C GLN A 7 2.35 11.61 11.00
N ALA A 8 1.95 11.07 9.85
CA ALA A 8 0.54 10.84 9.49
C ALA A 8 0.51 9.69 8.47
N HIS A 9 0.03 8.47 8.77
CA HIS A 9 -1.39 8.20 9.00
C HIS A 9 -1.54 6.77 9.57
N ARG A 10 -1.71 6.62 10.89
CA ARG A 10 -1.90 5.30 11.53
C ARG A 10 -3.38 4.87 11.62
N THR A 11 -4.31 5.49 10.88
CA THR A 11 -5.74 5.21 11.09
C THR A 11 -6.65 5.44 9.88
N THR A 12 -6.14 5.35 8.64
CA THR A 12 -6.96 5.83 7.50
C THR A 12 -6.76 4.97 6.26
N GLY A 13 -7.18 3.72 6.34
CA GLY A 13 -7.56 2.84 5.23
C GLY A 13 -6.56 2.56 4.11
N SER A 14 -5.43 3.25 3.99
CA SER A 14 -4.44 3.07 2.91
C SER A 14 -3.16 2.48 3.48
N PRO A 15 -2.61 1.41 2.88
CA PRO A 15 -1.44 0.71 3.41
C PRO A 15 -0.12 1.38 3.00
N CYS A 16 -0.17 2.55 2.34
CA CYS A 16 0.98 3.18 1.72
C CYS A 16 1.99 3.70 2.75
N VAL A 17 3.22 3.20 2.69
CA VAL A 17 4.34 3.65 3.54
C VAL A 17 5.13 4.83 2.94
N ARG A 18 4.65 5.40 1.83
CA ARG A 18 5.27 6.52 1.08
C ARG A 18 6.74 6.28 0.69
N ASN A 19 7.13 5.03 0.54
CA ASN A 19 8.42 4.60 0.03
C ASN A 19 8.17 3.56 -1.05
N CYS A 20 7.86 4.01 -2.28
CA CYS A 20 7.50 3.14 -3.38
C CYS A 20 8.74 2.72 -4.17
N CYS A 21 9.09 1.44 -4.07
CA CYS A 21 9.91 0.73 -5.03
C CYS A 21 9.10 -0.47 -5.49
N LEU A 22 8.90 -0.64 -6.80
CA LEU A 22 8.19 -1.79 -7.37
C LEU A 22 9.21 -2.89 -7.73
N ASP A 23 8.78 -4.15 -7.72
CA ASP A 23 9.53 -5.27 -8.28
C ASP A 23 9.17 -5.54 -9.74
N ASP A 24 9.72 -6.61 -10.32
CA ASP A 24 9.50 -7.01 -11.71
C ASP A 24 8.03 -7.41 -12.01
N ASN A 25 7.21 -7.63 -10.98
CA ASN A 25 5.78 -7.92 -11.11
C ASN A 25 4.92 -6.68 -10.77
N ASP A 26 5.51 -5.48 -10.79
CA ASP A 26 4.87 -4.23 -10.43
C ASP A 26 4.30 -4.20 -9.00
N ILE A 27 4.82 -5.03 -8.09
CA ILE A 27 4.40 -5.05 -6.68
C ILE A 27 5.31 -4.14 -5.86
N CYS A 28 4.69 -3.22 -5.11
CA CYS A 28 5.39 -2.35 -4.19
C CYS A 28 6.05 -3.14 -3.06
N LEU A 29 7.37 -3.05 -2.94
CA LEU A 29 8.16 -3.69 -1.88
C LEU A 29 7.84 -3.18 -0.47
N GLY A 30 7.27 -1.96 -0.37
CA GLY A 30 6.92 -1.35 0.91
C GLY A 30 5.49 -1.64 1.38
N CYS A 31 4.50 -1.49 0.50
CA CYS A 31 3.08 -1.64 0.83
C CYS A 31 2.38 -2.84 0.20
N PHE A 32 3.08 -3.62 -0.63
CA PHE A 32 2.61 -4.84 -1.28
C PHE A 32 1.40 -4.70 -2.21
N ARG A 33 1.03 -3.45 -2.54
CA ARG A 33 0.08 -3.15 -3.62
C ARG A 33 0.73 -3.30 -4.99
N SER A 34 -0.03 -3.77 -5.97
CA SER A 34 0.36 -3.69 -7.38
C SER A 34 0.27 -2.26 -7.90
N LEU A 35 0.95 -1.97 -9.02
CA LEU A 35 0.82 -0.69 -9.71
C LEU A 35 -0.64 -0.39 -10.08
N GLU A 36 -1.39 -1.39 -10.56
CA GLU A 36 -2.81 -1.24 -10.89
C GLU A 36 -3.65 -0.84 -9.67
N GLU A 37 -3.44 -1.49 -8.53
CA GLU A 37 -4.13 -1.14 -7.28
C GLU A 37 -3.75 0.27 -6.79
N ILE A 38 -2.49 0.69 -7.00
CA ILE A 38 -2.03 2.05 -6.67
C ILE A 38 -2.77 3.08 -7.52
N LEU A 39 -2.90 2.85 -8.83
CA LEU A 39 -3.58 3.73 -9.77
C LEU A 39 -5.09 3.78 -9.49
N ALA A 40 -5.73 2.62 -9.29
CA ALA A 40 -7.17 2.50 -9.08
C ALA A 40 -7.62 2.91 -7.67
N TRP A 41 -6.70 3.06 -6.70
CA TRP A 41 -7.04 3.26 -5.29
C TRP A 41 -8.00 4.43 -5.06
N ARG A 42 -7.78 5.58 -5.70
CA ARG A 42 -8.58 6.77 -5.43
C ARG A 42 -10.06 6.56 -5.82
N GLU A 43 -10.28 5.86 -6.92
CA GLU A 43 -11.58 5.65 -7.56
C GLU A 43 -12.28 4.37 -7.09
N SER A 44 -11.55 3.48 -6.42
CA SER A 44 -12.08 2.22 -5.89
C SER A 44 -13.14 2.44 -4.79
N SER A 45 -14.17 1.58 -4.79
CA SER A 45 -15.18 1.52 -3.74
C SER A 45 -14.58 1.09 -2.40
N LYS A 46 -15.33 1.24 -1.30
CA LYS A 46 -14.85 0.83 0.03
C LYS A 46 -14.62 -0.68 0.11
N GLU A 47 -15.49 -1.44 -0.56
CA GLU A 47 -15.46 -2.89 -0.63
C GLU A 47 -14.22 -3.36 -1.40
N HIS A 48 -13.95 -2.77 -2.58
CA HIS A 48 -12.74 -3.07 -3.34
C HIS A 48 -11.47 -2.66 -2.59
N LYS A 49 -11.48 -1.51 -1.92
CA LYS A 49 -10.35 -1.10 -1.06
C LYS A 49 -10.08 -2.11 0.04
N ALA A 50 -11.11 -2.65 0.68
CA ALA A 50 -10.96 -3.67 1.71
C ALA A 50 -10.36 -4.97 1.15
N GLN A 51 -10.81 -5.40 -0.04
CA GLN A 51 -10.24 -6.57 -0.72
C GLN A 51 -8.77 -6.38 -1.08
N MET A 52 -8.41 -5.24 -1.69
CA MET A 52 -7.01 -4.90 -2.01
C MET A 52 -6.12 -4.93 -0.75
N LEU A 53 -6.62 -4.42 0.38
CA LEU A 53 -5.90 -4.45 1.65
C LEU A 53 -5.63 -5.88 2.12
N GLU A 54 -6.64 -6.75 2.05
CA GLU A 54 -6.50 -8.16 2.43
C GLU A 54 -5.46 -8.87 1.56
N GLU A 55 -5.52 -8.67 0.24
CA GLU A 55 -4.54 -9.24 -0.69
C GLU A 55 -3.12 -8.73 -0.42
N CYS A 56 -2.97 -7.45 -0.09
CA CYS A 56 -1.66 -6.90 0.31
C CYS A 56 -1.11 -7.54 1.58
N LEU A 57 -1.97 -7.83 2.56
CA LEU A 57 -1.57 -8.51 3.79
C LEU A 57 -1.14 -9.95 3.50
N MET A 58 -1.87 -10.65 2.63
CA MET A 58 -1.51 -11.99 2.17
C MET A 58 -0.15 -11.99 1.48
N ARG A 59 0.05 -11.16 0.46
CA ARG A 59 1.34 -11.02 -0.27
C ARG A 59 2.50 -10.69 0.68
N ARG A 60 2.26 -9.83 1.65
CA ARG A 60 3.25 -9.49 2.68
C ARG A 60 3.62 -10.72 3.52
N SER A 61 2.64 -11.49 3.96
CA SER A 61 2.87 -12.69 4.79
C SER A 61 3.68 -13.76 4.05
N GLU A 62 3.41 -13.96 2.75
CA GLU A 62 4.12 -14.92 1.91
C GLU A 62 5.58 -14.54 1.69
N ARG A 63 5.86 -13.24 1.50
CA ARG A 63 7.23 -12.73 1.27
C ARG A 63 8.07 -12.58 2.55
N GLN A 64 7.44 -12.59 3.72
CA GLN A 64 8.11 -12.45 5.02
C GLN A 64 8.33 -13.80 5.73
N ARG A 65 7.96 -14.90 5.09
CA ARG A 65 8.19 -16.26 5.57
C ARG A 65 9.57 -16.77 5.14
#